data_AF-A0A5C9ETY7-F1
#
_entry.id   AF-A0A5C9ETY7-F1
#
_cell.length_a   1.000
_cell.length_b   1.000
_cell.length_c   1.000
_cell.angle_alpha   90.00
_cell.angle_beta   90.00
_cell.angle_gamma   90.00
#
_symmetry.space_group_name_H-M   'P 1'
#
loop_
_entity.id
_entity.type
_entity.pdbx_description
1 polymer ?
#
loop_
_entity_poly.entity_id
_entity_poly.type
_entity_poly.pdbx_seq_one_letter_code
_entity_poly.pdbx_strand_id
1 'polypeptide(L)'
;MSRQIEDRNELLPDEREFIEELEADTEKKVFIDVNEDNQIIRIDSFDCGIKKIPDTIENIKMLERFFISEHDLEYLPETISNLKFLKTIEIYNSKIKSLPKSLGKIREIFDLTIAGSLLEIFPEQICKLGKLTMLNLSENKIEKLPPCIGSLSSLKFLYLHKNQIKYLPDSICNLKNLKKISLNNNQISKLPENIGDVNNLLEINLSNNNLKSIPDSYSKLKYLMGLDLSNNNLTEFPEQLKKHQFAYLYIFGNPIKHFPRKVGKAKAIKKGIYKYKK
;
A
#
# COMPACT_ATOMS: atom_id res chain seq x y z
N MET A 1 -19.01 -18.38 13.79
CA MET A 1 -19.56 -18.19 12.43
C MET A 1 -19.96 -16.74 12.28
N SER A 2 -19.67 -16.11 11.14
CA SER A 2 -20.16 -14.76 10.84
C SER A 2 -21.38 -14.83 9.95
N ARG A 3 -22.28 -13.84 10.06
CA ARG A 3 -23.44 -13.69 9.15
C ARG A 3 -23.64 -12.23 8.78
N GLN A 4 -24.20 -12.01 7.60
CA GLN A 4 -24.57 -10.67 7.13
C GLN A 4 -25.88 -10.21 7.81
N ILE A 5 -25.99 -8.92 8.11
CA ILE A 5 -27.21 -8.30 8.65
C ILE A 5 -27.87 -7.36 7.64
N GLU A 6 -29.16 -7.58 7.41
CA GLU A 6 -30.01 -6.69 6.59
C GLU A 6 -30.93 -5.82 7.46
N ASP A 7 -31.47 -6.37 8.56
CA ASP A 7 -32.28 -5.63 9.53
C ASP A 7 -31.41 -5.06 10.66
N ARG A 8 -31.30 -3.73 10.71
CA ARG A 8 -30.50 -3.01 11.72
C ARG A 8 -31.02 -3.21 13.15
N ASN A 9 -32.26 -3.67 13.32
CA ASN A 9 -32.82 -3.97 14.64
C ASN A 9 -32.22 -5.21 15.31
N GLU A 10 -31.50 -6.04 14.55
CA GLU A 10 -30.78 -7.19 15.08
C GLU A 10 -29.43 -6.81 15.72
N LEU A 11 -28.97 -5.57 15.50
CA LEU A 11 -27.73 -5.04 16.07
C LEU A 11 -27.91 -4.63 17.54
N LEU A 12 -26.81 -4.62 18.28
CA LEU A 12 -26.78 -4.03 19.62
C LEU A 12 -27.13 -2.53 19.56
N PRO A 13 -27.82 -1.97 20.57
CA PRO A 13 -28.31 -0.58 20.52
C PRO A 13 -27.26 0.45 20.14
N ASP A 14 -26.08 0.42 20.77
CA ASP A 14 -24.99 1.38 20.53
C ASP A 14 -24.33 1.19 19.15
N GLU A 15 -24.33 -0.04 18.62
CA GLU A 15 -23.83 -0.33 17.27
C GLU A 15 -24.84 0.12 16.21
N ARG A 16 -26.14 -0.06 16.47
CA ARG A 16 -27.22 0.44 15.63
C ARG A 16 -27.18 1.96 15.52
N GLU A 17 -27.01 2.66 16.63
CA GLU A 17 -26.87 4.13 16.66
C GLU A 17 -25.74 4.58 15.73
N PHE A 18 -24.55 3.96 15.82
CA PHE A 18 -23.45 4.26 14.90
C PHE A 18 -23.83 4.03 13.43
N ILE A 19 -24.50 2.93 13.10
CA ILE A 19 -24.90 2.64 11.72
C ILE A 19 -25.95 3.64 11.22
N GLU A 20 -26.91 4.02 12.06
CA GLU A 20 -27.90 5.05 11.72
C GLU A 20 -27.23 6.40 11.46
N GLU A 21 -26.24 6.79 12.28
CA GLU A 21 -25.45 8.01 12.06
C GLU A 21 -24.59 7.95 10.78
N LEU A 22 -23.98 6.78 10.51
CA LEU A 22 -23.16 6.55 9.32
C LEU A 22 -24.00 6.61 8.03
N GLU A 23 -25.21 6.06 8.08
CA GLU A 23 -26.15 5.98 6.96
C GLU A 23 -27.03 7.23 6.80
N ALA A 24 -27.03 8.17 7.76
CA ALA A 24 -27.97 9.29 7.83
C ALA A 24 -28.06 10.15 6.56
N ASP A 25 -26.92 10.36 5.89
CA ASP A 25 -26.80 11.18 4.67
C ASP A 25 -26.49 10.32 3.42
N THR A 26 -26.78 9.02 3.47
CA THR A 26 -26.44 8.06 2.41
C THR A 26 -27.65 7.62 1.61
N GLU A 27 -27.44 7.29 0.32
CA GLU A 27 -28.50 6.74 -0.53
C GLU A 27 -28.58 5.21 -0.45
N LYS A 28 -27.54 4.57 0.09
CA LYS A 28 -27.39 3.11 0.14
C LYS A 28 -26.93 2.68 1.52
N LYS A 29 -27.49 1.57 1.97
CA LYS A 29 -27.06 0.89 3.19
C LYS A 29 -25.64 0.33 3.05
N VAL A 30 -24.88 0.37 4.14
CA VAL A 30 -23.59 -0.31 4.24
C VAL A 30 -23.77 -1.82 4.41
N PHE A 31 -22.77 -2.60 4.02
CA PHE A 31 -22.74 -4.03 4.27
C PHE A 31 -22.12 -4.29 5.64
N ILE A 32 -22.76 -5.17 6.42
CA ILE A 32 -22.40 -5.45 7.80
C ILE A 32 -22.38 -6.96 8.01
N ASP A 33 -21.26 -7.48 8.52
CA ASP A 33 -21.19 -8.83 9.08
C ASP A 33 -21.07 -8.75 10.60
N VAL A 34 -21.77 -9.65 11.29
CA VAL A 34 -21.72 -9.82 12.75
C VAL A 34 -21.17 -11.19 13.14
N ASN A 35 -20.70 -11.32 14.39
CA ASN A 35 -20.37 -12.60 15.01
C ASN A 35 -21.61 -13.34 15.53
N GLU A 36 -21.41 -14.44 16.27
CA GLU A 36 -22.50 -15.25 16.85
C GLU A 36 -23.30 -14.51 17.93
N ASP A 37 -22.73 -13.46 18.51
CA ASP A 37 -23.34 -12.61 19.55
C ASP A 37 -23.96 -11.32 18.97
N ASN A 38 -24.14 -11.25 17.65
CA ASN A 38 -24.65 -10.08 16.91
C ASN A 38 -23.81 -8.79 17.04
N GLN A 39 -22.53 -8.91 17.38
CA GLN A 39 -21.60 -7.76 17.39
C GLN A 39 -20.98 -7.58 16.00
N ILE A 40 -20.91 -6.34 15.51
CA ILE A 40 -20.35 -6.04 14.20
C ILE A 40 -18.85 -6.35 14.18
N ILE A 41 -18.43 -7.17 13.21
CA ILE A 41 -17.03 -7.53 12.96
C ILE A 41 -16.51 -6.98 11.65
N ARG A 42 -17.39 -6.59 10.73
CA ARG A 42 -17.03 -6.02 9.43
C ARG A 42 -18.05 -4.99 8.98
N ILE A 43 -17.54 -3.89 8.44
CA ILE A 43 -18.33 -2.89 7.74
C ILE A 43 -17.67 -2.66 6.38
N ASP A 44 -18.46 -2.80 5.31
CA ASP A 44 -18.04 -2.45 3.95
C ASP A 44 -19.00 -1.41 3.36
N SER A 45 -18.45 -0.33 2.80
CA SER A 45 -19.20 0.68 2.04
C SER A 45 -18.60 0.91 0.66
N PHE A 46 -19.46 1.09 -0.34
CA PHE A 46 -19.04 1.39 -1.71
C PHE A 46 -20.00 2.38 -2.35
N ASP A 47 -19.53 3.60 -2.57
CA ASP A 47 -20.25 4.67 -3.25
C ASP A 47 -21.67 4.86 -2.66
N CYS A 48 -21.71 4.94 -1.33
CA CYS A 48 -22.91 5.17 -0.53
C CYS A 48 -23.12 6.66 -0.24
N GLY A 49 -22.11 7.50 -0.46
CA GLY A 49 -22.14 8.94 -0.20
C GLY A 49 -21.68 9.33 1.20
N ILE A 50 -20.92 8.45 1.87
CA ILE A 50 -20.45 8.71 3.24
C ILE A 50 -19.40 9.83 3.22
N LYS A 51 -19.72 10.94 3.91
CA LYS A 51 -18.84 12.11 4.01
C LYS A 51 -17.97 12.11 5.26
N LYS A 52 -18.47 11.51 6.34
CA LYS A 52 -17.81 11.46 7.66
C LYS A 52 -18.06 10.11 8.31
N ILE A 53 -17.07 9.64 9.06
CA ILE A 53 -17.25 8.52 9.98
C ILE A 53 -17.54 9.11 11.37
N PRO A 54 -18.69 8.80 11.99
CA PRO A 54 -19.01 9.29 13.33
C PRO A 54 -18.01 8.86 14.40
N ASP A 55 -17.83 9.68 15.44
CA ASP A 55 -16.94 9.36 16.57
C ASP A 55 -17.44 8.13 17.35
N THR A 56 -18.75 7.87 17.30
CA THR A 56 -19.43 6.67 17.85
C THR A 56 -18.96 5.37 17.22
N ILE A 57 -18.09 5.39 16.19
CA ILE A 57 -17.41 4.20 15.67
C ILE A 57 -16.67 3.44 16.77
N GLU A 58 -16.25 4.12 17.84
CA GLU A 58 -15.63 3.45 18.98
C GLU A 58 -16.53 2.42 19.64
N ASN A 59 -17.86 2.49 19.46
CA ASN A 59 -18.82 1.54 20.03
C ASN A 59 -18.76 0.17 19.35
N ILE A 60 -18.17 0.07 18.16
CA ILE A 60 -18.07 -1.19 17.41
C ILE A 60 -16.89 -2.03 17.90
N LYS A 61 -16.95 -2.48 19.16
CA LYS A 61 -15.80 -3.01 19.90
C LYS A 61 -15.16 -4.23 19.24
N MET A 62 -15.94 -5.02 18.48
CA MET A 62 -15.48 -6.24 17.82
C MET A 62 -15.07 -6.06 16.35
N LEU A 63 -15.05 -4.81 15.84
CA LEU A 63 -14.70 -4.55 14.45
C LEU A 63 -13.30 -5.09 14.12
N GLU A 64 -13.22 -6.00 13.17
CA GLU A 64 -11.97 -6.55 12.67
C GLU A 64 -11.57 -5.95 11.33
N ARG A 65 -12.56 -5.64 10.48
CA ARG A 65 -12.34 -5.10 9.13
C ARG A 65 -13.23 -3.91 8.85
N PHE A 66 -12.61 -2.84 8.37
CA PHE A 66 -13.30 -1.62 7.96
C PHE A 66 -12.92 -1.28 6.52
N PHE A 67 -13.85 -1.48 5.58
CA PHE A 67 -13.68 -1.18 4.17
C PHE A 67 -14.61 -0.03 3.76
N ILE A 68 -14.07 1.02 3.16
CA ILE A 68 -14.83 2.17 2.70
C ILE A 68 -14.28 2.62 1.34
N SER A 69 -15.11 2.68 0.31
CA SER A 69 -14.77 3.27 -0.98
C SER A 69 -15.72 4.42 -1.29
N GLU A 70 -15.37 5.63 -0.89
CA GLU A 70 -16.31 6.77 -0.83
C GLU A 70 -15.65 8.07 -1.29
N HIS A 71 -16.19 8.65 -2.37
CA HIS A 71 -15.64 9.83 -3.04
C HIS A 71 -15.57 11.09 -2.19
N ASP A 72 -16.41 11.19 -1.15
CA ASP A 72 -16.55 12.38 -0.34
C ASP A 72 -16.00 12.25 1.08
N LEU A 73 -15.47 11.09 1.49
CA LEU A 73 -14.96 10.91 2.85
C LEU A 73 -13.73 11.80 3.12
N GLU A 74 -13.82 12.72 4.07
CA GLU A 74 -12.77 13.73 4.29
C GLU A 74 -11.75 13.39 5.38
N TYR A 75 -12.13 12.61 6.40
CA TYR A 75 -11.26 12.26 7.52
C TYR A 75 -11.70 10.97 8.22
N LEU A 76 -10.79 10.41 9.01
CA LEU A 76 -11.09 9.38 10.00
C LEU A 76 -11.06 10.01 11.41
N PRO A 77 -12.02 9.66 12.30
CA PRO A 77 -12.07 10.18 13.65
C PRO A 77 -10.90 9.64 14.49
N GLU A 78 -10.47 10.39 15.51
CA GLU A 78 -9.42 9.95 16.45
C GLU A 78 -9.88 8.72 17.27
N THR A 79 -11.18 8.55 17.45
CA THR A 79 -11.80 7.43 18.18
C THR A 79 -11.65 6.08 17.48
N ILE A 80 -11.28 6.04 16.19
CA ILE A 80 -10.96 4.78 15.46
C ILE A 80 -9.88 3.97 16.19
N SER A 81 -9.01 4.64 16.93
CA SER A 81 -7.94 4.01 17.70
C SER A 81 -8.41 3.19 18.91
N ASN A 82 -9.67 3.34 19.32
CA ASN A 82 -10.26 2.59 20.42
C ASN A 82 -10.67 1.17 20.02
N LEU A 83 -10.65 0.85 18.72
CA LEU A 83 -10.98 -0.46 18.18
C LEU A 83 -9.82 -1.45 18.32
N LYS A 84 -9.84 -2.21 19.41
CA LYS A 84 -8.72 -3.10 19.80
C LYS A 84 -8.56 -4.33 18.91
N PHE A 85 -9.63 -4.75 18.25
CA PHE A 85 -9.63 -5.93 17.37
C PHE A 85 -9.47 -5.58 15.89
N LEU A 86 -9.31 -4.30 15.55
CA LEU A 86 -9.20 -3.83 14.18
C LEU A 86 -7.89 -4.32 13.55
N LYS A 87 -8.02 -5.14 12.53
CA LYS A 87 -6.91 -5.79 11.79
C LYS A 87 -6.67 -5.15 10.43
N THR A 88 -7.75 -4.68 9.81
CA THR A 88 -7.74 -4.19 8.43
C THR A 88 -8.52 -2.89 8.32
N ILE A 89 -7.86 -1.86 7.80
CA ILE A 89 -8.50 -0.62 7.35
C ILE A 89 -8.22 -0.48 5.86
N GLU A 90 -9.27 -0.42 5.07
CA GLU A 90 -9.20 -0.29 3.61
C GLU A 90 -10.06 0.88 3.17
N ILE A 91 -9.42 2.00 2.83
CA ILE A 91 -10.09 3.18 2.32
C ILE A 91 -9.62 3.45 0.90
N TYR A 92 -10.57 3.52 -0.02
CA TYR A 92 -10.34 3.82 -1.42
C TYR A 92 -11.09 5.08 -1.84
N ASN A 93 -10.52 5.79 -2.82
CA ASN A 93 -11.19 6.87 -3.56
C ASN A 93 -11.81 7.94 -2.67
N SER A 94 -11.06 8.54 -1.73
CA SER A 94 -11.59 9.49 -0.75
C SER A 94 -10.95 10.88 -0.82
N LYS A 95 -11.41 11.81 0.03
CA LYS A 95 -10.84 13.16 0.16
C LYS A 95 -9.91 13.30 1.37
N ILE A 96 -9.50 12.19 1.98
CA ILE A 96 -8.62 12.18 3.14
C ILE A 96 -7.29 12.87 2.84
N LYS A 97 -7.00 13.94 3.60
CA LYS A 97 -5.74 14.71 3.53
C LYS A 97 -4.74 14.35 4.63
N SER A 98 -5.23 13.78 5.73
CA SER A 98 -4.42 13.36 6.88
C SER A 98 -5.12 12.25 7.64
N LEU A 99 -4.34 11.42 8.33
CA LEU A 99 -4.85 10.40 9.24
C LEU A 99 -4.79 10.89 10.69
N PRO A 100 -5.66 10.38 11.59
CA PRO A 100 -5.64 10.74 13.00
C PRO A 100 -4.31 10.36 13.65
N LYS A 101 -3.84 11.18 14.60
CA LYS A 101 -2.56 10.93 15.31
C LYS A 101 -2.66 9.66 16.15
N SER A 102 -3.85 9.35 16.66
CA SER A 102 -4.14 8.16 17.44
C SER A 102 -4.00 6.86 16.67
N LEU A 103 -4.00 6.87 15.32
CA LEU A 103 -3.91 5.65 14.50
C LEU A 103 -2.73 4.76 14.91
N GLY A 104 -1.59 5.35 15.25
CA GLY A 104 -0.41 4.62 15.71
C GLY A 104 -0.56 3.89 17.05
N LYS A 105 -1.72 3.99 17.73
CA LYS A 105 -2.04 3.25 18.96
C LYS A 105 -2.65 1.87 18.67
N ILE A 106 -3.16 1.63 17.46
CA ILE A 106 -3.83 0.37 17.11
C ILE A 106 -2.77 -0.72 16.91
N ARG A 107 -2.72 -1.70 17.81
CA ARG A 107 -1.62 -2.67 17.87
C ARG A 107 -1.79 -3.88 16.95
N GLU A 108 -3.02 -4.18 16.53
CA GLU A 108 -3.37 -5.38 15.77
C GLU A 108 -3.59 -5.10 14.27
N ILE A 109 -3.25 -3.92 13.75
CA ILE A 109 -3.38 -3.67 12.30
C ILE A 109 -2.30 -4.44 11.54
N PHE A 110 -2.75 -5.26 10.59
CA PHE A 110 -1.93 -6.02 9.66
C PHE A 110 -1.99 -5.46 8.24
N ASP A 111 -3.10 -4.81 7.87
CA ASP A 111 -3.35 -4.24 6.55
C ASP A 111 -3.92 -2.83 6.67
N LEU A 112 -3.22 -1.86 6.07
CA LEU A 112 -3.65 -0.48 5.99
C LEU A 112 -3.60 -0.02 4.54
N THR A 113 -4.76 0.27 3.98
CA THR A 113 -4.91 0.87 2.67
C THR A 113 -5.61 2.21 2.79
N ILE A 114 -4.98 3.28 2.28
CA ILE A 114 -5.55 4.61 2.06
C ILE A 114 -5.17 5.02 0.63
N ALA A 115 -5.88 4.50 -0.36
CA ALA A 115 -5.54 4.63 -1.77
C ALA A 115 -6.52 5.54 -2.52
N GLY A 116 -6.05 6.33 -3.48
CA GLY A 116 -6.92 7.24 -4.21
C GLY A 116 -7.45 8.37 -3.34
N SER A 117 -6.61 8.88 -2.44
CA SER A 117 -6.95 9.97 -1.52
C SER A 117 -6.16 11.24 -1.82
N LEU A 118 -6.08 12.18 -0.86
CA LEU A 118 -5.41 13.47 -0.99
C LEU A 118 -4.23 13.62 -0.02
N LEU A 119 -3.58 12.53 0.39
CA LEU A 119 -2.42 12.59 1.27
C LEU A 119 -1.25 13.27 0.54
N GLU A 120 -0.87 14.46 0.98
CA GLU A 120 0.32 15.19 0.48
C GLU A 120 1.59 14.86 1.29
N ILE A 121 1.40 14.50 2.56
CA ILE A 121 2.47 14.13 3.49
C ILE A 121 2.23 12.69 3.95
N PHE A 122 3.29 11.91 4.04
CA PHE A 122 3.22 10.57 4.64
C PHE A 122 2.79 10.66 6.12
N PRO A 123 1.77 9.91 6.57
CA PRO A 123 1.34 9.90 7.97
C PRO A 123 2.33 9.14 8.87
N GLU A 124 3.28 9.82 9.50
CA GLU A 124 4.37 9.20 10.28
C GLU A 124 3.90 8.30 11.44
N GLN A 125 2.69 8.52 11.97
CA GLN A 125 2.11 7.66 13.00
C GLN A 125 1.92 6.20 12.54
N ILE A 126 1.85 5.95 11.22
CA ILE A 126 1.83 4.60 10.64
C ILE A 126 3.09 3.82 11.05
N CYS A 127 4.23 4.51 11.22
CA CYS A 127 5.50 3.88 11.64
C CYS A 127 5.42 3.20 13.02
N LYS A 128 4.37 3.46 13.82
CA LYS A 128 4.15 2.78 15.11
C LYS A 128 3.41 1.44 14.99
N LEU A 129 2.90 1.11 13.80
CA LEU A 129 2.14 -0.11 13.53
C LEU A 129 3.08 -1.31 13.33
N GLY A 130 3.66 -1.83 14.43
CA GLY A 130 4.69 -2.88 14.38
C GLY A 130 4.26 -4.22 13.76
N LYS A 131 2.96 -4.51 13.68
CA LYS A 131 2.41 -5.71 13.04
C LYS A 131 2.01 -5.52 11.58
N LEU A 132 2.16 -4.31 11.03
CA LEU A 132 1.73 -4.00 9.67
C LEU A 132 2.50 -4.85 8.65
N THR A 133 1.76 -5.60 7.84
CA THR A 133 2.31 -6.47 6.79
C THR A 133 2.02 -5.96 5.39
N MET A 134 0.94 -5.21 5.20
CA MET A 134 0.57 -4.55 3.96
C MET A 134 0.32 -3.06 4.23
N LEU A 135 0.97 -2.21 3.44
CA LEU A 135 0.72 -0.77 3.42
C LEU A 135 0.49 -0.34 1.97
N ASN A 136 -0.70 0.20 1.71
CA ASN A 136 -1.03 0.79 0.44
C ASN A 136 -1.42 2.26 0.59
N LEU A 137 -0.59 3.15 0.08
CA LEU A 137 -0.84 4.59 -0.03
C LEU A 137 -0.79 5.04 -1.49
N SER A 138 -1.14 4.16 -2.44
CA SER A 138 -1.11 4.47 -3.86
C SER A 138 -2.12 5.55 -4.25
N GLU A 139 -1.88 6.22 -5.38
CA GLU A 139 -2.80 7.21 -5.94
C GLU A 139 -3.07 8.36 -4.96
N ASN A 140 -2.00 8.87 -4.34
CA ASN A 140 -2.03 10.04 -3.45
C ASN A 140 -1.09 11.13 -4.00
N LYS A 141 -0.76 12.13 -3.20
CA LYS A 141 0.12 13.26 -3.56
C LYS A 141 1.41 13.28 -2.73
N ILE A 142 1.84 12.14 -2.20
CA ILE A 142 2.99 12.07 -1.29
C ILE A 142 4.28 12.40 -2.04
N GLU A 143 5.00 13.42 -1.57
CA GLU A 143 6.28 13.82 -2.17
C GLU A 143 7.52 13.15 -1.55
N LYS A 144 7.42 12.78 -0.27
CA LYS A 144 8.54 12.27 0.53
C LYS A 144 8.09 11.16 1.46
N LEU A 145 8.94 10.14 1.61
CA LEU A 145 8.80 9.13 2.65
C LEU A 145 9.72 9.50 3.84
N PRO A 146 9.23 9.38 5.08
CA PRO A 146 10.02 9.70 6.26
C PRO A 146 11.02 8.58 6.58
N PRO A 147 12.13 8.87 7.26
CA PRO A 147 13.05 7.83 7.72
C PRO A 147 12.39 6.76 8.61
N CYS A 148 11.31 7.10 9.32
CA CYS A 148 10.62 6.13 10.18
C CYS A 148 9.99 4.97 9.41
N ILE A 149 9.82 5.04 8.08
CA ILE A 149 9.28 3.93 7.29
C ILE A 149 10.06 2.63 7.53
N GLY A 150 11.38 2.73 7.74
CA GLY A 150 12.25 1.60 8.02
C GLY A 150 11.99 0.87 9.35
N SER A 151 11.14 1.42 10.22
CA SER A 151 10.72 0.78 11.48
C SER A 151 9.61 -0.25 11.31
N LEU A 152 8.96 -0.31 10.14
CA LEU A 152 7.91 -1.28 9.83
C LEU A 152 8.50 -2.67 9.54
N SER A 153 9.13 -3.29 10.54
CA SER A 153 9.91 -4.52 10.40
C SER A 153 9.10 -5.71 9.90
N SER A 154 7.78 -5.72 10.09
CA SER A 154 6.87 -6.78 9.65
C SER A 154 6.37 -6.61 8.21
N LEU A 155 6.67 -5.49 7.56
CA LEU A 155 6.10 -5.12 6.27
C LEU A 155 6.57 -6.06 5.17
N LYS A 156 5.61 -6.59 4.40
CA LYS A 156 5.82 -7.51 3.28
C LYS A 156 5.44 -6.89 1.94
N PHE A 157 4.41 -6.04 1.93
CA PHE A 157 3.89 -5.42 0.73
C PHE A 157 3.80 -3.90 0.93
N LEU A 158 4.45 -3.14 0.04
CA LEU A 158 4.43 -1.68 0.06
C LEU A 158 4.00 -1.13 -1.31
N TYR A 159 2.84 -0.49 -1.36
CA TYR A 159 2.29 0.12 -2.56
C TYR A 159 2.27 1.64 -2.41
N LEU A 160 3.03 2.32 -3.27
CA LEU A 160 3.23 3.77 -3.29
C LEU A 160 3.14 4.32 -4.72
N HIS A 161 2.58 3.54 -5.64
CA HIS A 161 2.49 3.92 -7.04
C HIS A 161 1.53 5.10 -7.25
N LYS A 162 1.73 5.87 -8.33
CA LYS A 162 0.97 7.11 -8.62
C LYS A 162 1.02 8.09 -7.43
N ASN A 163 2.23 8.45 -7.01
CA ASN A 163 2.50 9.52 -6.04
C ASN A 163 3.49 10.52 -6.68
N GLN A 164 4.06 11.42 -5.87
CA GLN A 164 5.01 12.44 -6.31
C GLN A 164 6.40 12.24 -5.69
N ILE A 165 6.74 10.99 -5.32
CA ILE A 165 7.94 10.66 -4.56
C ILE A 165 9.18 10.91 -5.43
N LYS A 166 10.10 11.75 -4.93
CA LYS A 166 11.34 12.12 -5.64
C LYS A 166 12.55 11.27 -5.21
N TYR A 167 12.56 10.84 -3.95
CA TYR A 167 13.63 10.08 -3.33
C TYR A 167 13.07 9.09 -2.31
N LEU A 168 13.77 7.97 -2.13
CA LEU A 168 13.53 7.03 -1.04
C LEU A 168 14.53 7.31 0.09
N PRO A 169 14.13 7.27 1.37
CA PRO A 169 15.05 7.36 2.49
C PRO A 169 15.91 6.09 2.57
N ASP A 170 17.16 6.20 3.01
CA ASP A 170 18.05 5.03 3.17
C ASP A 170 17.47 3.98 4.12
N SER A 171 16.65 4.39 5.08
CA SER A 171 15.98 3.49 6.01
C SER A 171 14.98 2.53 5.35
N ILE A 172 14.57 2.76 4.09
CA ILE A 172 13.78 1.78 3.33
C ILE A 172 14.54 0.43 3.22
N CYS A 173 15.88 0.48 3.26
CA CYS A 173 16.75 -0.69 3.25
C CYS A 173 16.65 -1.54 4.53
N ASN A 174 15.98 -1.04 5.58
CA ASN A 174 15.76 -1.77 6.84
C ASN A 174 14.54 -2.69 6.80
N LEU A 175 13.71 -2.63 5.75
CA LEU A 175 12.50 -3.45 5.61
C LEU A 175 12.82 -4.90 5.23
N LYS A 176 13.48 -5.65 6.12
CA LYS A 176 14.05 -6.97 5.81
C LYS A 176 13.02 -8.03 5.42
N ASN A 177 11.74 -7.85 5.75
CA ASN A 177 10.65 -8.76 5.39
C ASN A 177 9.92 -8.37 4.09
N LEU A 178 10.33 -7.27 3.44
CA LEU A 178 9.65 -6.76 2.26
C LEU A 178 9.83 -7.71 1.07
N LYS A 179 8.70 -8.12 0.49
CA LYS A 179 8.62 -9.03 -0.65
C LYS A 179 8.29 -8.30 -1.94
N LYS A 180 7.46 -7.26 -1.86
CA LYS A 180 7.02 -6.50 -3.02
C LYS A 180 6.96 -5.01 -2.72
N ILE A 181 7.48 -4.23 -3.67
CA ILE A 181 7.38 -2.78 -3.63
C ILE A 181 6.92 -2.23 -5.00
N SER A 182 5.88 -1.40 -4.99
CA SER A 182 5.36 -0.74 -6.18
C SER A 182 5.53 0.76 -6.04
N LEU A 183 6.38 1.34 -6.88
CA LEU A 183 6.76 2.76 -6.91
C LEU A 183 6.55 3.36 -8.31
N ASN A 184 5.83 2.67 -9.19
CA ASN A 184 5.59 3.17 -10.54
C ASN A 184 4.77 4.46 -10.57
N ASN A 185 4.97 5.28 -11.60
CA ASN A 185 4.35 6.60 -11.73
C ASN A 185 4.70 7.49 -10.52
N ASN A 186 5.99 7.70 -10.31
CA ASN A 186 6.52 8.66 -9.33
C ASN A 186 7.59 9.53 -10.03
N GLN A 187 8.36 10.29 -9.26
CA GLN A 187 9.41 11.17 -9.76
C GLN A 187 10.81 10.71 -9.32
N ILE A 188 10.98 9.42 -9.00
CA ILE A 188 12.19 8.88 -8.39
C ILE A 188 13.35 9.00 -9.35
N SER A 189 14.39 9.72 -8.94
CA SER A 189 15.58 9.95 -9.77
C SER A 189 16.75 9.04 -9.39
N LYS A 190 16.78 8.52 -8.16
CA LYS A 190 17.83 7.64 -7.63
C LYS A 190 17.27 6.68 -6.58
N LEU A 191 17.82 5.46 -6.55
CA LEU A 191 17.60 4.49 -5.47
C LEU A 191 18.69 4.61 -4.39
N PRO A 192 18.41 4.26 -3.12
CA PRO A 192 19.43 4.18 -2.08
C PRO A 192 20.58 3.24 -2.46
N GLU A 193 21.82 3.61 -2.11
CA GLU A 193 23.01 2.81 -2.46
C GLU A 193 22.95 1.40 -1.88
N ASN A 194 22.24 1.20 -0.76
CA ASN A 194 22.11 -0.07 -0.07
C ASN A 194 20.78 -0.79 -0.37
N ILE A 195 20.09 -0.48 -1.47
CA ILE A 195 18.81 -1.15 -1.82
C ILE A 195 18.95 -2.68 -1.89
N GLY A 196 20.16 -3.17 -2.22
CA GLY A 196 20.52 -4.58 -2.15
C GLY A 196 20.32 -5.26 -0.81
N ASP A 197 20.26 -4.52 0.31
CA ASP A 197 20.16 -5.11 1.64
C ASP A 197 18.71 -5.55 1.99
N VAL A 198 17.74 -5.26 1.11
CA VAL A 198 16.35 -5.73 1.21
C VAL A 198 16.24 -7.11 0.54
N ASN A 199 17.02 -8.07 1.06
CA ASN A 199 17.33 -9.32 0.37
C ASN A 199 16.11 -10.21 0.05
N ASN A 200 14.97 -10.04 0.74
CA ASN A 200 13.76 -10.84 0.55
C ASN A 200 12.82 -10.33 -0.56
N LEU A 201 13.21 -9.27 -1.29
CA LEU A 201 12.41 -8.75 -2.41
C LEU A 201 12.28 -9.78 -3.52
N LEU A 202 11.04 -9.98 -3.95
CA LEU A 202 10.63 -10.84 -5.05
C LEU A 202 10.23 -10.01 -6.27
N GLU A 203 9.56 -8.86 -6.05
CA GLU A 203 9.06 -8.00 -7.10
C GLU A 203 9.29 -6.51 -6.80
N ILE A 204 9.80 -5.77 -7.80
CA ILE A 204 9.95 -4.32 -7.75
C ILE A 204 9.35 -3.71 -9.02
N ASN A 205 8.42 -2.77 -8.86
CA ASN A 205 7.92 -1.96 -9.96
C ASN A 205 8.36 -0.49 -9.80
N LEU A 206 9.22 -0.03 -10.70
CA LEU A 206 9.78 1.32 -10.78
C LEU A 206 9.45 1.98 -12.13
N SER A 207 8.51 1.42 -12.90
CA SER A 207 8.14 1.97 -14.21
C SER A 207 7.64 3.42 -14.12
N ASN A 208 7.85 4.22 -15.16
CA ASN A 208 7.40 5.62 -15.21
C ASN A 208 7.98 6.43 -14.03
N ASN A 209 9.31 6.52 -14.00
CA ASN A 209 10.09 7.31 -13.05
C ASN A 209 11.24 8.03 -13.82
N ASN A 210 12.15 8.67 -13.08
CA ASN A 210 13.25 9.46 -13.65
C ASN A 210 14.63 8.80 -13.43
N LEU A 211 14.69 7.47 -13.29
CA LEU A 211 15.93 6.77 -12.94
C LEU A 211 16.96 6.86 -14.07
N LYS A 212 18.19 7.25 -13.71
CA LYS A 212 19.33 7.33 -14.64
C LYS A 212 20.30 6.16 -14.51
N SER A 213 20.32 5.51 -13.35
CA SER A 213 21.16 4.35 -13.07
C SER A 213 20.52 3.44 -12.02
N ILE A 214 21.10 2.26 -11.85
CA ILE A 214 20.78 1.30 -10.79
C ILE A 214 22.06 1.10 -9.95
N PRO A 215 21.99 1.16 -8.61
CA PRO A 215 23.16 1.05 -7.75
C PRO A 215 23.76 -0.37 -7.77
N ASP A 216 25.06 -0.48 -7.48
CA ASP A 216 25.80 -1.76 -7.51
C ASP A 216 25.25 -2.81 -6.53
N SER A 217 24.74 -2.36 -5.38
CA SER A 217 24.15 -3.25 -4.38
C SER A 217 22.96 -4.04 -4.91
N TYR A 218 22.30 -3.59 -5.99
CA TYR A 218 21.17 -4.30 -6.59
C TYR A 218 21.52 -5.75 -6.95
N SER A 219 22.79 -6.04 -7.28
CA SER A 219 23.34 -7.39 -7.47
C SER A 219 23.12 -8.36 -6.30
N LYS A 220 22.84 -7.85 -5.09
CA LYS A 220 22.59 -8.64 -3.87
C LYS A 220 21.15 -9.16 -3.76
N LEU A 221 20.21 -8.69 -4.58
CA LEU A 221 18.79 -9.08 -4.52
C LEU A 221 18.53 -10.47 -5.13
N LYS A 222 19.04 -11.51 -4.47
CA LYS A 222 19.10 -12.90 -4.98
C LYS A 222 17.73 -13.52 -5.28
N TYR A 223 16.67 -13.10 -4.59
CA TYR A 223 15.31 -13.65 -4.75
C TYR A 223 14.44 -12.84 -5.71
N LEU A 224 14.96 -11.74 -6.26
CA LEU A 224 14.21 -10.88 -7.16
C LEU A 224 13.92 -11.58 -8.49
N MET A 225 12.64 -11.83 -8.74
CA MET A 225 12.17 -12.51 -9.94
C MET A 225 11.41 -11.58 -10.90
N GLY A 226 10.83 -10.50 -10.38
CA GLY A 226 10.06 -9.54 -11.16
C GLY A 226 10.63 -8.13 -11.05
N LEU A 227 11.01 -7.54 -12.20
CA LEU A 227 11.49 -6.16 -12.24
C LEU A 227 10.85 -5.41 -13.40
N ASP A 228 10.26 -4.26 -13.09
CA ASP A 228 9.81 -3.30 -14.09
C ASP A 228 10.53 -1.96 -13.91
N LEU A 229 11.37 -1.62 -14.88
CA LEU A 229 12.12 -0.37 -15.06
C LEU A 229 11.67 0.38 -16.31
N SER A 230 10.53 0.00 -16.91
CA SER A 230 10.08 0.62 -18.15
C SER A 230 9.83 2.13 -18.00
N ASN A 231 9.98 2.89 -19.08
CA ASN A 231 9.75 4.34 -19.10
C ASN A 231 10.54 5.08 -18.00
N ASN A 232 11.86 4.99 -18.07
CA ASN A 232 12.82 5.70 -17.22
C ASN A 232 13.89 6.37 -18.12
N ASN A 233 14.97 6.87 -17.53
CA ASN A 233 16.01 7.63 -18.21
C ASN A 233 17.35 6.85 -18.26
N LEU A 234 17.30 5.51 -18.26
CA LEU A 234 18.50 4.67 -18.34
C LEU A 234 19.11 4.77 -19.76
N THR A 235 20.34 5.27 -19.87
CA THR A 235 21.03 5.43 -21.16
C THR A 235 21.78 4.16 -21.60
N GLU A 236 22.06 3.27 -20.66
CA GLU A 236 22.76 2.01 -20.88
C GLU A 236 22.05 0.87 -20.14
N PHE A 237 22.27 -0.36 -20.58
CA PHE A 237 21.74 -1.51 -19.88
C PHE A 237 22.50 -1.70 -18.56
N PRO A 238 21.82 -1.74 -17.39
CA PRO A 238 22.52 -1.86 -16.11
C PRO A 238 23.23 -3.21 -15.96
N GLU A 239 24.56 -3.20 -15.85
CA GLU A 239 25.41 -4.39 -15.76
C GLU A 239 25.02 -5.32 -14.59
N GLN A 240 24.59 -4.72 -13.49
CA GLN A 240 24.14 -5.39 -12.26
C GLN A 240 22.97 -6.35 -12.52
N LEU A 241 22.17 -6.09 -13.57
CA LEU A 241 21.02 -6.92 -13.91
C LEU A 241 21.39 -8.13 -14.77
N LYS A 242 22.53 -8.12 -15.49
CA LYS A 242 22.84 -9.10 -16.54
C LYS A 242 22.80 -10.57 -16.07
N LYS A 243 23.16 -10.83 -14.82
CA LYS A 243 23.25 -12.19 -14.24
C LYS A 243 22.01 -12.59 -13.41
N HIS A 244 21.08 -11.67 -13.16
CA HIS A 244 19.90 -11.94 -12.34
C HIS A 244 18.96 -12.95 -12.98
N GLN A 245 18.30 -13.75 -12.14
CA GLN A 245 17.39 -14.82 -12.55
C GLN A 245 15.94 -14.34 -12.59
N PHE A 246 15.62 -13.46 -13.54
CA PHE A 246 14.27 -12.91 -13.68
C PHE A 246 13.28 -13.92 -14.26
N ALA A 247 12.10 -14.00 -13.65
CA ALA A 247 10.90 -14.51 -14.31
C ALA A 247 10.43 -13.52 -15.39
N TYR A 248 10.44 -12.23 -15.07
CA TYR A 248 10.19 -11.15 -16.02
C TYR A 248 11.05 -9.91 -15.72
N LEU A 249 11.54 -9.27 -16.78
CA LEU A 249 12.19 -7.97 -16.74
C LEU A 249 11.62 -7.08 -17.84
N TYR A 250 11.10 -5.92 -17.44
CA TYR A 250 10.65 -4.86 -18.34
C TYR A 250 11.57 -3.65 -18.18
N ILE A 251 12.12 -3.16 -19.29
CA ILE A 251 13.07 -2.04 -19.32
C ILE A 251 12.93 -1.23 -20.63
N PHE A 252 11.86 -1.48 -21.39
CA PHE A 252 11.51 -0.70 -22.59
C PHE A 252 11.20 0.77 -22.24
N GLY A 253 11.17 1.67 -23.23
CA GLY A 253 10.91 3.09 -22.97
C GLY A 253 12.05 3.83 -22.25
N ASN A 254 13.24 3.22 -22.16
CA ASN A 254 14.48 3.87 -21.75
C ASN A 254 15.35 4.19 -22.97
N PRO A 255 16.17 5.25 -22.94
CA PRO A 255 17.12 5.62 -24.00
C PRO A 255 18.35 4.68 -24.10
N ILE A 256 18.16 3.37 -23.92
CA ILE A 256 19.22 2.36 -24.01
C ILE A 256 19.50 2.05 -25.48
N LYS A 257 20.76 2.21 -25.89
CA LYS A 257 21.21 1.91 -27.26
C LYS A 257 21.32 0.41 -27.53
N HIS A 258 21.89 -0.34 -26.57
CA HIS A 258 22.20 -1.76 -26.74
C HIS A 258 21.53 -2.61 -25.67
N PHE A 259 20.67 -3.52 -26.11
CA PHE A 259 20.00 -4.50 -25.25
C PHE A 259 20.66 -5.87 -25.41
N PRO A 260 20.98 -6.59 -24.32
CA PRO A 260 21.45 -7.96 -24.43
C PRO A 260 20.35 -8.88 -24.99
N ARG A 261 20.74 -10.00 -25.62
CA ARG A 261 19.77 -11.00 -26.10
C ARG A 261 19.11 -11.80 -24.97
N LYS A 262 19.77 -11.86 -23.80
CA LYS A 262 19.35 -12.60 -22.61
C LYS A 262 19.80 -11.88 -21.35
N VAL A 263 19.08 -12.09 -20.26
CA VAL A 263 19.42 -11.64 -18.90
C VAL A 263 19.22 -12.83 -17.97
N GLY A 264 20.30 -13.33 -17.39
CA GLY A 264 20.30 -14.65 -16.75
C GLY A 264 19.72 -15.72 -17.68
N LYS A 265 18.67 -16.41 -17.25
CA LYS A 265 17.93 -17.39 -18.06
C LYS A 265 16.80 -16.79 -18.90
N ALA A 266 16.40 -15.54 -18.65
CA ALA A 266 15.33 -14.89 -19.41
C ALA A 266 15.79 -14.52 -20.81
N LYS A 267 14.98 -14.81 -21.82
CA LYS A 267 15.24 -14.44 -23.22
C LYS A 267 14.50 -13.16 -23.56
N ALA A 268 15.10 -12.30 -24.38
CA ALA A 268 14.40 -11.17 -24.96
C ALA A 268 13.26 -11.68 -25.86
N ILE A 269 12.03 -11.24 -25.61
CA ILE A 269 10.87 -11.51 -26.47
C ILE A 269 10.53 -10.32 -27.36
N LYS A 270 10.85 -9.11 -26.90
CA LYS A 270 10.84 -7.85 -27.64
C LYS A 270 11.95 -6.96 -27.06
N LYS A 271 12.30 -5.88 -27.74
CA LYS A 271 13.30 -4.91 -27.25
C LYS A 271 12.90 -4.43 -25.85
N GLY A 272 13.77 -4.65 -24.86
CA GLY A 272 13.53 -4.27 -23.47
C GLY A 272 12.48 -5.11 -22.72
N ILE A 273 12.06 -6.26 -23.24
CA ILE A 273 11.12 -7.18 -22.58
C ILE A 273 11.75 -8.58 -22.55
N TYR A 274 12.02 -9.06 -21.34
CA TYR A 274 12.60 -10.38 -21.10
C TYR A 274 11.65 -11.22 -20.27
N LYS A 275 11.49 -12.49 -20.66
CA LYS A 275 10.71 -13.46 -19.89
C LYS A 275 11.45 -14.79 -19.82
N TYR A 276 11.36 -15.45 -18.67
CA TYR A 276 11.72 -16.85 -18.55
C TYR A 276 10.55 -17.70 -19.10
N LYS A 277 10.85 -18.57 -20.06
CA LYS A 277 9.92 -19.63 -20.48
C LYS A 277 10.41 -20.92 -19.84
N LYS A 278 9.54 -21.58 -19.06
CA LYS A 278 9.80 -22.93 -18.55
C LYS A 278 9.95 -23.90 -19.72
#